data_AF-A0A8H3I135-F1
#
_entry.id   AF-A0A8H3I135-F1
#
_cell.length_a   1.000
_cell.length_b   1.000
_cell.length_c   1.000
_cell.angle_alpha   90.00
_cell.angle_beta   90.00
_cell.angle_gamma   90.00
#
_symmetry.space_group_name_H-M   'P 1'
#
loop_
_entity.id
_entity.type
_entity.pdbx_description
1 polymer ?
#
loop_
_entity_poly.entity_id
_entity_poly.type
_entity_poly.pdbx_seq_one_letter_code
_entity_poly.pdbx_strand_id
1 'polypeptide(L)'
;MASTLSPTLFYDLTLPKQGIERISYPATDLIYKLLHHIAADVSSFRRNCQVSYRLVEYARDLYDEINSRIREAESSGSWESYDAFDGAIRPLEEVLISLREVTEVEREEYLIDANPPEMAEQSIEAWISRSISDWHERR
;
A
#
# COMPACT_ATOMS: atom_id res chain seq x y z
N MET A 1 -12.14 -13.78 -21.69
CA MET A 1 -11.88 -12.47 -21.06
C MET A 1 -10.55 -12.60 -20.34
N ALA A 2 -9.51 -11.91 -20.81
CA ALA A 2 -8.19 -11.99 -20.19
C ALA A 2 -8.21 -11.15 -18.91
N SER A 3 -8.07 -11.79 -17.74
CA SER A 3 -7.77 -11.06 -16.51
C SER A 3 -6.35 -10.53 -16.63
N THR A 4 -6.19 -9.25 -16.90
CA THR A 4 -4.91 -8.56 -16.75
C THR A 4 -4.59 -8.55 -15.26
N LEU A 5 -3.88 -9.57 -14.79
CA LEU A 5 -3.34 -9.60 -13.44
C LEU A 5 -2.42 -8.39 -13.29
N SER A 6 -2.64 -7.58 -12.26
CA SER A 6 -1.82 -6.41 -12.00
C SER A 6 -0.39 -6.85 -11.66
N PRO A 7 0.65 -6.20 -12.19
CA PRO A 7 2.02 -6.67 -12.03
C PRO A 7 2.59 -6.50 -10.61
N THR A 8 1.91 -5.77 -9.72
CA THR A 8 2.33 -5.62 -8.32
C THR A 8 1.14 -5.58 -7.37
N LEU A 9 1.27 -6.26 -6.23
CA LEU A 9 0.31 -6.24 -5.13
C LEU A 9 -0.12 -4.82 -4.71
N PHE A 10 0.80 -3.86 -4.70
CA PHE A 10 0.49 -2.47 -4.39
C PHE A 10 -0.64 -1.92 -5.27
N TYR A 11 -0.61 -2.22 -6.57
CA TYR A 11 -1.67 -1.81 -7.50
C TYR A 11 -2.97 -2.57 -7.23
N ASP A 12 -2.92 -3.84 -6.84
CA ASP A 12 -4.14 -4.58 -6.46
C ASP A 12 -4.82 -3.98 -5.22
N LEU A 13 -4.03 -3.46 -4.27
CA LEU A 13 -4.52 -2.83 -3.05
C LEU A 13 -5.02 -1.40 -3.27
N THR A 14 -4.40 -0.66 -4.20
CA THR A 14 -4.69 0.76 -4.40
C THR A 14 -5.70 1.00 -5.49
N LEU A 15 -5.70 0.24 -6.60
CA LEU A 15 -6.63 0.46 -7.73
C LEU A 15 -8.08 0.18 -7.33
N PRO A 16 -9.04 0.96 -7.86
CA PRO A 16 -10.45 0.76 -7.56
C PRO A 16 -10.89 -0.67 -7.92
N LYS A 17 -11.90 -1.13 -7.20
CA LYS A 17 -12.50 -2.45 -7.46
C LYS A 17 -12.95 -2.57 -8.92
N GLN A 18 -12.83 -3.78 -9.48
CA GLN A 18 -13.27 -4.03 -10.87
C GLN A 18 -14.71 -3.59 -11.09
N GLY A 19 -14.93 -2.79 -12.13
CA GLY A 19 -16.25 -2.24 -12.47
C GLY A 19 -16.59 -0.93 -11.77
N ILE A 20 -15.72 -0.40 -10.89
CA ILE A 20 -15.89 0.91 -10.26
C ILE A 20 -14.97 1.92 -10.93
N GLU A 21 -15.54 3.04 -11.38
CA GLU A 21 -14.76 4.21 -11.81
C GLU A 21 -14.30 4.99 -10.58
N ARG A 22 -12.99 5.21 -10.45
CA ARG A 22 -12.48 6.01 -9.34
C ARG A 22 -12.79 7.48 -9.54
N ILE A 23 -13.62 8.01 -8.67
CA ILE A 23 -13.78 9.45 -8.48
C ILE A 23 -12.94 9.90 -7.30
N SER A 24 -12.29 11.04 -7.45
CA SER A 24 -11.59 11.71 -6.35
C SER A 24 -12.33 12.98 -6.01
N TYR A 25 -12.65 13.15 -4.73
CA TYR A 25 -13.20 14.37 -4.19
C TYR A 25 -12.21 14.98 -3.18
N PRO A 26 -12.11 16.30 -3.07
CA PRO A 26 -11.22 16.94 -2.10
C PRO A 26 -11.49 16.49 -0.65
N ALA A 27 -12.75 16.19 -0.32
CA ALA A 27 -13.15 15.73 1.00
C ALA A 27 -12.53 14.38 1.40
N THR A 28 -12.07 13.57 0.45
CA THR A 28 -11.50 12.23 0.70
C THR A 28 -10.01 12.14 0.33
N ASP A 29 -9.36 13.26 0.05
CA ASP A 29 -7.94 13.31 -0.36
C ASP A 29 -7.00 12.75 0.73
N LEU A 30 -7.29 13.01 2.01
CA LEU A 30 -6.52 12.45 3.12
C LEU A 30 -6.62 10.92 3.15
N ILE A 31 -7.85 10.38 3.04
CA ILE A 31 -8.11 8.93 3.00
C ILE A 31 -7.33 8.31 1.83
N TYR A 32 -7.36 8.93 0.65
CA TYR A 32 -6.62 8.46 -0.53
C TYR A 32 -5.11 8.36 -0.25
N LYS A 33 -4.51 9.41 0.32
CA LYS A 33 -3.07 9.43 0.64
C LYS A 33 -2.70 8.40 1.70
N LEU A 34 -3.50 8.28 2.76
CA LEU A 34 -3.29 7.28 3.80
C LEU A 34 -3.35 5.86 3.24
N LEU A 35 -4.35 5.56 2.41
CA LEU A 35 -4.46 4.26 1.72
C LEU A 35 -3.22 3.93 0.90
N HIS A 36 -2.67 4.90 0.15
CA HIS A 36 -1.47 4.66 -0.67
C HIS A 36 -0.23 4.43 0.21
N HIS A 37 -0.07 5.19 1.28
CA HIS A 37 1.03 4.97 2.22
C HIS A 37 0.94 3.59 2.87
N ILE A 38 -0.21 3.25 3.44
CA ILE A 38 -0.43 1.97 4.12
C ILE A 38 -0.29 0.80 3.14
N ALA A 39 -0.82 0.92 1.92
CA ALA A 39 -0.68 -0.12 0.90
C ALA A 39 0.78 -0.36 0.53
N ALA A 40 1.61 0.68 0.49
CA ALA A 40 3.05 0.56 0.24
C ALA A 40 3.74 -0.18 1.40
N ASP A 41 3.45 0.21 2.65
CA ASP A 41 4.02 -0.43 3.84
C ASP A 41 3.62 -1.90 3.90
N VAL A 42 2.33 -2.18 3.78
CA VAL A 42 1.77 -3.53 3.84
C VAL A 42 2.33 -4.41 2.71
N SER A 43 2.55 -3.86 1.51
CA SER A 43 3.15 -4.61 0.40
C SER A 43 4.59 -5.08 0.68
N SER A 44 5.25 -4.53 1.70
CA SER A 44 6.59 -4.93 2.13
C SER A 44 6.60 -6.00 3.24
N PHE A 45 5.44 -6.39 3.76
CA PHE A 45 5.33 -7.31 4.89
C PHE A 45 5.82 -8.72 4.54
N ARG A 46 6.60 -9.32 5.45
CA ARG A 46 7.14 -10.67 5.29
C ARG A 46 6.28 -11.76 5.93
N ARG A 47 5.40 -11.40 6.87
CA ARG A 47 4.53 -12.32 7.65
C ARG A 47 3.11 -11.78 7.72
N ASN A 48 2.13 -12.67 7.95
CA ASN A 48 0.71 -12.35 8.13
C ASN A 48 0.08 -11.43 7.06
N CYS A 49 0.69 -11.38 5.89
CA CYS A 49 0.43 -10.37 4.87
C CYS A 49 -0.99 -10.45 4.30
N GLN A 50 -1.59 -11.65 4.25
CA GLN A 50 -2.96 -11.84 3.74
C GLN A 50 -4.01 -11.06 4.53
N VAL A 51 -3.90 -11.00 5.86
CA VAL A 51 -4.88 -10.28 6.69
C VAL A 51 -4.72 -8.77 6.49
N SER A 52 -3.48 -8.28 6.46
CA SER A 52 -3.17 -6.88 6.19
C SER A 52 -3.62 -6.46 4.79
N TYR A 53 -3.46 -7.32 3.78
CA TYR A 53 -3.96 -7.07 2.42
C TYR A 53 -5.47 -6.92 2.41
N ARG A 54 -6.19 -7.84 3.06
CA ARG A 54 -7.66 -7.76 3.19
C ARG A 54 -8.12 -6.49 3.90
N LEU A 55 -7.38 -6.04 4.91
CA LEU A 55 -7.71 -4.82 5.62
C LEU A 55 -7.58 -3.59 4.71
N VAL A 56 -6.50 -3.50 3.92
CA VAL A 56 -6.29 -2.41 2.96
C VAL A 56 -7.31 -2.47 1.82
N GLU A 57 -7.62 -3.66 1.29
CA GLU A 57 -8.69 -3.86 0.30
C GLU A 57 -10.04 -3.34 0.81
N TYR A 58 -10.38 -3.65 2.07
CA TYR A 58 -11.63 -3.22 2.66
C TYR A 58 -11.69 -1.70 2.84
N ALA A 59 -10.59 -1.09 3.29
CA ALA A 59 -10.51 0.36 3.43
C ALA A 59 -10.58 1.08 2.06
N ARG A 60 -10.00 0.49 1.01
CA ARG A 60 -10.17 0.96 -0.37
C ARG A 60 -11.64 0.87 -0.81
N ASP A 61 -12.30 -0.25 -0.58
CA ASP A 61 -13.71 -0.43 -0.94
C ASP A 61 -14.61 0.60 -0.21
N LEU A 62 -14.31 0.92 1.06
CA LEU A 62 -15.00 1.99 1.80
C LEU A 62 -14.74 3.38 1.21
N TYR A 63 -13.50 3.69 0.81
CA TYR A 63 -13.17 4.94 0.13
C TYR A 63 -13.93 5.09 -1.19
N ASP A 64 -13.99 4.03 -2.00
CA ASP A 64 -14.72 4.04 -3.27
C ASP A 64 -16.24 4.24 -3.02
N GLU A 65 -16.80 3.62 -1.97
CA GLU A 65 -18.21 3.80 -1.57
C GLU A 65 -18.52 5.23 -1.07
N ILE A 66 -17.65 5.83 -0.26
CA ILE A 66 -17.80 7.22 0.21
C ILE A 66 -17.85 8.16 -1.00
N ASN A 67 -16.95 8.02 -1.96
CA ASN A 67 -16.94 8.85 -3.16
C ASN A 67 -18.17 8.62 -4.05
N SER A 68 -18.70 7.39 -4.10
CA SER A 68 -19.96 7.11 -4.78
C SER A 68 -21.13 7.88 -4.13
N ARG A 69 -21.18 7.93 -2.80
CA ARG A 69 -22.22 8.70 -2.07
C ARG A 69 -22.07 10.20 -2.23
N ILE A 70 -20.84 10.73 -2.29
CA ILE A 70 -20.61 12.14 -2.61
C ILE A 70 -21.18 12.46 -4.01
N ARG A 71 -20.88 11.61 -5.01
CA ARG A 71 -21.43 11.75 -6.37
C ARG A 71 -22.97 11.71 -6.37
N GLU A 72 -23.55 10.82 -5.59
CA GLU A 72 -25.01 10.71 -5.46
C GLU A 72 -25.61 11.96 -4.81
N ALA A 73 -25.01 12.48 -3.74
CA ALA A 73 -25.46 13.69 -3.08
C ALA A 73 -25.35 14.92 -4.01
N GLU A 74 -24.27 15.05 -4.78
CA GLU A 74 -24.10 16.14 -5.75
C GLU A 74 -25.13 16.09 -6.89
N SER A 75 -25.51 14.88 -7.33
CA SER A 75 -26.45 14.70 -8.43
C SER A 75 -27.93 14.73 -8.01
N SER A 76 -28.25 14.22 -6.83
CA SER A 76 -29.63 14.10 -6.33
C SER A 76 -30.04 15.22 -5.38
N GLY A 77 -29.08 15.90 -4.73
CA GLY A 77 -29.34 16.80 -3.61
C GLY A 77 -29.84 16.09 -2.35
N SER A 78 -29.63 14.77 -2.23
CA SER A 78 -30.05 13.97 -1.08
C SER A 78 -29.24 14.31 0.17
N TRP A 79 -29.93 14.82 1.20
CA TRP A 79 -29.36 15.02 2.53
C TRP A 79 -28.99 13.70 3.22
N GLU A 80 -29.68 12.60 2.91
CA GLU A 80 -29.35 11.29 3.47
C GLU A 80 -27.99 10.79 2.96
N SER A 81 -27.72 10.96 1.65
CA SER A 81 -26.41 10.63 1.08
C SER A 81 -25.32 11.54 1.64
N TYR A 82 -25.64 12.81 1.92
CA TYR A 82 -24.75 13.76 2.59
C TYR A 82 -24.35 13.29 3.99
N ASP A 83 -25.34 13.03 4.87
CA ASP A 83 -25.10 12.58 6.23
C ASP A 83 -24.32 11.26 6.26
N ALA A 84 -24.62 10.36 5.32
CA ALA A 84 -23.95 9.06 5.23
C ALA A 84 -22.46 9.15 4.86
N PHE A 85 -22.06 10.05 3.96
CA PHE A 85 -20.64 10.21 3.64
C PHE A 85 -19.92 11.06 4.69
N ASP A 86 -20.54 12.14 5.19
CA ASP A 86 -19.94 13.04 6.18
C ASP A 86 -19.62 12.29 7.48
N GLY A 87 -20.57 11.47 7.95
CA GLY A 87 -20.40 10.61 9.11
C GLY A 87 -19.39 9.47 8.93
N ALA A 88 -19.03 9.12 7.69
CA ALA A 88 -18.12 8.01 7.39
C ALA A 88 -16.65 8.44 7.17
N ILE A 89 -16.42 9.69 6.74
CA ILE A 89 -15.07 10.20 6.42
C ILE A 89 -14.18 10.16 7.68
N ARG A 90 -14.57 10.86 8.74
CA ARG A 90 -13.74 10.98 9.95
C ARG A 90 -13.41 9.63 10.61
N PRO A 91 -14.37 8.71 10.82
CA PRO A 91 -14.05 7.40 11.38
C PRO A 91 -13.05 6.61 10.53
N LEU A 92 -13.16 6.69 9.20
CA LEU A 92 -12.22 6.00 8.32
C LEU A 92 -10.82 6.63 8.39
N GLU A 93 -10.73 7.97 8.45
CA GLU A 93 -9.46 8.67 8.65
C GLU A 93 -8.77 8.27 9.95
N GLU A 94 -9.49 8.25 11.07
CA GLU A 94 -8.95 7.87 12.38
C GLU A 94 -8.43 6.43 12.40
N VAL A 95 -9.17 5.50 11.77
CA VAL A 95 -8.75 4.10 11.64
C VAL A 95 -7.49 3.99 10.77
N LEU A 96 -7.43 4.71 9.65
CA LEU A 96 -6.27 4.68 8.75
C LEU A 96 -5.03 5.33 9.39
N ILE A 97 -5.18 6.40 10.15
CA ILE A 97 -4.08 7.00 10.93
C ILE A 97 -3.54 5.98 11.92
N SER A 98 -4.42 5.31 12.67
CA SER A 98 -4.03 4.27 13.63
C SER A 98 -3.35 3.09 12.93
N LEU A 99 -3.88 2.68 11.76
CA LEU A 99 -3.30 1.60 10.98
C LEU A 99 -1.90 1.95 10.47
N ARG A 100 -1.70 3.19 10.01
CA ARG A 100 -0.40 3.69 9.55
C ARG A 100 0.67 3.53 10.62
N GLU A 101 0.39 3.88 11.87
CA GLU A 101 1.35 3.73 12.98
C GLU A 101 1.77 2.26 13.16
N VAL A 102 0.82 1.33 13.06
CA VAL A 102 1.10 -0.11 13.17
C VAL A 102 1.89 -0.61 11.96
N THR A 103 1.54 -0.18 10.75
CA THR A 103 2.20 -0.66 9.53
C THR A 103 3.60 -0.09 9.35
N GLU A 104 3.84 1.13 9.83
CA GLU A 104 5.17 1.73 9.87
C GLU A 104 6.11 0.93 10.77
N VAL A 105 5.67 0.56 11.98
CA VAL A 105 6.46 -0.24 12.93
C VAL A 105 6.78 -1.61 12.35
N GLU A 106 5.80 -2.31 11.79
CA GLU A 106 6.02 -3.62 11.15
C GLU A 106 6.98 -3.48 9.95
N ARG A 107 6.80 -2.46 9.09
CA ARG A 107 7.71 -2.20 7.98
C ARG A 107 9.14 -1.97 8.47
N GLU A 108 9.32 -1.19 9.53
CA GLU A 108 10.64 -0.88 10.11
C GLU A 108 11.31 -2.07 10.76
N GLU A 109 10.55 -2.97 11.41
CA GLU A 109 11.08 -4.22 11.98
C GLU A 109 11.72 -5.12 10.91
N TYR A 110 11.19 -5.08 9.69
CA TYR A 110 11.63 -5.96 8.59
C TYR A 110 12.39 -5.26 7.46
N LEU A 111 12.48 -3.93 7.49
CA LEU A 111 13.59 -3.25 6.84
C LEU A 111 14.83 -3.80 7.53
N ILE A 112 15.49 -4.73 6.85
CA ILE A 112 16.80 -5.22 7.25
C ILE A 112 17.58 -3.97 7.61
N ASP A 113 17.91 -3.84 8.89
CA ASP A 113 18.96 -2.96 9.34
C ASP A 113 20.09 -3.32 8.39
N ALA A 114 20.36 -2.46 7.42
CA ALA A 114 21.56 -2.57 6.63
C ALA A 114 22.73 -2.17 7.54
N ASN A 115 22.80 -2.71 8.76
CA ASN A 115 24.02 -3.39 9.11
C ASN A 115 24.17 -4.46 8.05
N PRO A 116 25.12 -4.27 7.11
CA PRO A 116 25.62 -5.42 6.40
C PRO A 116 25.88 -6.48 7.48
N PRO A 117 25.75 -7.78 7.17
CA PRO A 117 26.41 -8.75 8.01
C PRO A 117 27.81 -8.20 8.31
N GLU A 118 28.42 -8.57 9.42
CA GLU A 118 29.88 -8.65 9.42
C GLU A 118 30.27 -9.63 8.30
N MET A 119 30.13 -9.23 7.03
CA MET A 119 30.84 -9.67 5.88
C MET A 119 32.23 -9.12 6.15
N ALA A 120 32.89 -9.82 7.06
CA ALA A 120 34.30 -9.82 7.35
C ALA A 120 35.07 -9.03 6.30
N GLU A 121 35.39 -7.77 6.61
CA GLU A 121 36.50 -6.91 6.14
C GLU A 121 37.09 -7.16 4.74
N GLN A 122 36.37 -7.76 3.81
CA GLN A 122 36.81 -7.99 2.46
C GLN A 122 36.15 -6.90 1.65
N SER A 123 36.94 -5.84 1.46
CA SER A 123 36.65 -4.78 0.49
C SER A 123 36.04 -5.41 -0.75
N ILE A 124 34.98 -4.78 -1.28
CA ILE A 124 34.29 -5.21 -2.50
C ILE A 124 35.31 -5.46 -3.63
N GLU A 125 36.41 -4.71 -3.66
CA GLU A 125 37.52 -4.90 -4.59
C GLU A 125 38.23 -6.25 -4.45
N ALA A 126 38.40 -6.77 -3.23
CA ALA A 126 39.00 -8.07 -2.98
C ALA A 126 38.10 -9.21 -3.48
N TRP A 127 36.78 -9.06 -3.33
CA TRP A 127 35.81 -10.04 -3.88
C TRP A 127 35.78 -10.02 -5.41
N ILE A 128 35.79 -8.83 -6.01
CA ILE A 128 35.83 -8.66 -7.47
C ILE A 128 37.12 -9.26 -8.03
N SER A 129 38.28 -8.94 -7.45
CA SER A 129 39.58 -9.43 -7.91
C SER A 129 39.69 -10.96 -7.83
N ARG A 130 39.18 -11.56 -6.74
CA ARG A 130 39.15 -13.02 -6.58
C ARG A 130 38.24 -13.68 -7.59
N SER A 131 37.06 -13.12 -7.82
CA SER A 131 36.08 -13.67 -8.76
C SER A 131 36.58 -13.62 -10.21
N ILE A 132 37.32 -12.57 -10.58
CA ILE A 132 37.99 -12.46 -11.88
C ILE A 132 39.12 -13.50 -12.01
N SER A 133 39.95 -13.67 -10.97
CA SER A 133 41.04 -14.66 -10.95
C SER A 133 40.51 -16.10 -11.09
N ASP A 134 39.49 -16.46 -10.32
CA ASP A 134 38.85 -17.78 -10.37
C ASP A 134 38.25 -18.09 -11.76
N TRP A 135 37.83 -17.06 -12.50
CA TRP A 135 37.31 -17.19 -13.87
C TRP A 135 38.43 -17.45 -14.88
N HIS A 136 39.61 -16.89 -14.66
CA HIS A 136 40.78 -17.08 -15.52
C HIS A 136 41.44 -18.46 -15.31
N GLU A 137 41.36 -19.04 -14.12
CA GLU A 137 41.90 -20.38 -13.83
C GLU A 137 41.03 -21.53 -14.39
N ARG A 138 39.76 -21.27 -14.68
CA ARG A 138 38.82 -22.27 -15.22
C ARG A 138 38.75 -22.32 -16.75
N ARG A 139 39.68 -21.67 -17.44
CA ARG A 139 39.74 -21.56 -18.90
C ARG A 139 41.05 -22.11 -19.44
#